data_AF-A0A484UHF1-F1
#
_entry.id   AF-A0A484UHF1-F1
#
_cell.length_a   1.000
_cell.length_b   1.000
_cell.length_c   1.000
_cell.angle_alpha   90.00
_cell.angle_beta   90.00
_cell.angle_gamma   90.00
#
_symmetry.space_group_name_H-M   'P 1'
#
loop_
_entity.id
_entity.type
_entity.pdbx_description
1 polymer ?
#
loop_
_entity_poly.entity_id
_entity_poly.type
_entity_poly.pdbx_seq_one_letter_code
_entity_poly.pdbx_strand_id
1 'polypeptide(L)'
;MPSQTNIPLIAYRCSQCHGKDVGYDASSAFNEASQTWELGTEYDSAWCNDCGDVPIEIYHPQGDELQALVVLRAEHIRKERLAENAQDLYDALTGMVEALTPHATEQNALILANAHAVLARINDDATLPAANPGA
;
A
#
# COMPACT_ATOMS: atom_id res chain seq x y z
N MET A 1 16.15 2.82 -14.05
CA MET A 1 14.74 2.36 -13.93
C MET A 1 13.89 3.23 -14.82
N PRO A 2 13.03 2.67 -15.70
CA PRO A 2 12.20 3.49 -16.58
C PRO A 2 11.22 4.30 -15.73
N SER A 3 11.27 5.62 -15.89
CA SER A 3 10.37 6.58 -15.25
C SER A 3 8.93 6.31 -15.72
N GLN A 4 8.08 5.74 -14.86
CA GLN A 4 6.66 5.45 -15.14
C GLN A 4 5.77 6.71 -15.21
N THR A 5 6.31 7.85 -15.64
CA THR A 5 5.63 9.16 -15.54
C THR A 5 4.63 9.45 -16.64
N ASN A 6 4.38 8.53 -17.59
CA ASN A 6 3.55 8.82 -18.77
C ASN A 6 2.52 7.76 -19.13
N ILE A 7 2.06 6.94 -18.17
CA ILE A 7 0.84 6.16 -18.39
C ILE A 7 -0.35 7.09 -18.13
N PRO A 8 -1.22 7.33 -19.13
CA PRO A 8 -2.41 8.16 -18.95
C PRO A 8 -3.30 7.56 -17.86
N LEU A 9 -3.81 8.40 -16.97
CA LEU A 9 -4.76 7.97 -15.94
C LEU A 9 -6.09 7.62 -16.60
N ILE A 10 -6.61 6.44 -16.25
CA ILE A 10 -7.93 5.99 -16.67
C ILE A 10 -8.88 6.03 -15.47
N ALA A 11 -10.15 6.21 -15.76
CA ALA A 11 -11.24 6.09 -14.79
C ALA A 11 -12.40 5.32 -15.40
N TYR A 12 -13.28 4.83 -14.53
CA TYR A 12 -14.42 4.02 -14.88
C TYR A 12 -15.73 4.77 -14.58
N ARG A 13 -16.74 4.57 -15.41
CA ARG A 13 -18.10 5.11 -15.19
C ARG A 13 -19.16 4.23 -15.83
N CYS A 14 -20.40 4.38 -15.39
CA CYS A 14 -21.53 3.67 -15.97
C CYS A 14 -21.79 4.16 -17.40
N SER A 15 -21.99 3.23 -18.35
CA SER A 15 -22.30 3.56 -19.74
C SER A 15 -23.67 4.23 -19.94
N GLN A 16 -24.60 4.06 -19.00
CA GLN A 16 -25.96 4.66 -19.07
C GLN A 16 -26.08 6.00 -18.33
N CYS A 17 -25.81 6.04 -17.02
CA CYS A 17 -25.98 7.25 -16.21
C CYS A 17 -24.71 8.10 -16.08
N HIS A 18 -23.54 7.62 -16.56
CA HIS A 18 -22.23 8.23 -16.38
C HIS A 18 -21.81 8.45 -14.92
N GLY A 19 -22.48 7.79 -13.98
CA GLY A 19 -22.10 7.73 -12.57
C GLY A 19 -20.77 7.00 -12.38
N LYS A 20 -20.02 7.40 -11.35
CA LYS A 20 -18.71 6.79 -11.00
C LYS A 20 -18.83 5.65 -10.01
N ASP A 21 -20.04 5.39 -9.53
CA ASP A 21 -20.33 4.34 -8.55
C ASP A 21 -20.59 3.02 -9.28
N VAL A 22 -19.49 2.44 -9.74
CA VAL A 22 -19.44 1.25 -10.59
C VAL A 22 -18.40 0.28 -10.07
N GLY A 23 -18.61 -1.02 -10.32
CA GLY A 23 -17.71 -2.06 -9.88
C GLY A 23 -17.77 -3.30 -10.76
N TYR A 24 -16.83 -4.20 -10.50
CA TYR A 24 -16.82 -5.55 -11.04
C TYR A 24 -16.99 -6.54 -9.90
N ASP A 25 -17.65 -7.65 -10.19
CA ASP A 25 -17.63 -8.79 -9.29
C ASP A 25 -16.20 -9.34 -9.21
N ALA A 26 -15.79 -9.73 -8.01
CA ALA A 26 -14.49 -10.33 -7.78
C ALA A 26 -14.61 -11.45 -6.75
N SER A 27 -13.77 -12.45 -6.92
CA SER A 27 -13.55 -13.43 -5.86
C SER A 27 -12.75 -12.79 -4.72
N SER A 28 -12.95 -13.26 -3.50
CA SER A 28 -12.10 -12.94 -2.36
C SER A 28 -11.55 -14.23 -1.77
N ALA A 29 -10.27 -14.22 -1.40
CA ALA A 29 -9.63 -15.34 -0.71
C ALA A 29 -9.21 -14.89 0.70
N PHE A 30 -9.36 -15.77 1.68
CA PHE A 30 -8.86 -15.50 3.02
C PHE A 30 -7.36 -15.85 3.07
N ASN A 31 -6.52 -14.88 3.37
CA ASN A 31 -5.10 -15.08 3.55
C ASN A 31 -4.80 -15.43 5.01
N GLU A 32 -4.36 -16.67 5.24
CA GLU A 32 -4.07 -17.17 6.58
C GLU A 32 -2.84 -16.51 7.23
N ALA A 33 -1.88 -16.01 6.45
CA ALA A 33 -0.70 -15.35 7.00
C ALA A 33 -1.03 -13.94 7.48
N SER A 34 -1.80 -13.18 6.70
CA SER A 34 -2.22 -11.82 7.06
C SER A 34 -3.49 -11.80 7.94
N GLN A 35 -4.22 -12.91 8.03
CA GLN A 35 -5.54 -13.03 8.68
C GLN A 35 -6.56 -12.02 8.13
N THR A 36 -6.52 -11.77 6.81
CA THR A 36 -7.42 -10.83 6.15
C THR A 36 -8.06 -11.43 4.90
N TRP A 37 -9.23 -10.92 4.52
CA TRP A 37 -9.83 -11.18 3.21
C TRP A 37 -9.14 -10.31 2.17
N GLU A 38 -8.57 -10.95 1.17
CA GLU A 38 -7.85 -10.29 0.09
C GLU A 38 -8.64 -10.44 -1.21
N LEU A 39 -8.63 -9.38 -2.01
CA LEU A 39 -9.27 -9.36 -3.32
C LEU A 39 -8.54 -10.33 -4.25
N GLY A 40 -9.29 -11.25 -4.83
CA GLY A 40 -8.82 -12.24 -5.78
C GLY A 40 -9.01 -11.78 -7.22
N THR A 41 -9.51 -12.68 -8.06
CA THR A 41 -9.70 -12.42 -9.49
C THR A 41 -11.01 -11.68 -9.75
N GLU A 42 -10.92 -10.61 -10.53
CA GLU A 42 -12.05 -9.88 -11.14
C GLU A 42 -12.75 -10.73 -12.21
N TYR A 43 -14.08 -10.69 -12.24
CA TYR A 43 -14.93 -11.34 -13.23
C TYR A 43 -15.45 -10.34 -14.27
N ASP A 44 -16.11 -10.86 -15.31
CA ASP A 44 -16.66 -10.09 -16.43
C ASP A 44 -17.97 -9.35 -16.11
N SER A 45 -18.59 -9.65 -14.96
CA SER A 45 -19.84 -9.02 -14.55
C SER A 45 -19.57 -7.64 -13.94
N ALA A 46 -19.91 -6.62 -14.72
CA ALA A 46 -19.81 -5.21 -14.38
C ALA A 46 -21.18 -4.68 -13.93
N TRP A 47 -21.19 -3.78 -12.94
CA TRP A 47 -22.41 -3.23 -12.38
C TRP A 47 -22.27 -1.76 -11.99
N CYS A 48 -23.41 -1.08 -11.88
CA CYS A 48 -23.54 0.29 -11.38
C CYS A 48 -24.59 0.35 -10.26
N ASN A 49 -24.30 1.06 -9.16
CA ASN A 49 -25.21 1.18 -8.02
C ASN A 49 -26.58 1.75 -8.39
N ASP A 50 -26.64 2.59 -9.43
CA ASP A 50 -27.88 3.22 -9.88
C ASP A 50 -28.60 2.46 -10.99
N CYS A 51 -27.87 1.69 -11.82
CA CYS A 51 -28.40 1.09 -13.05
C CYS A 51 -28.45 -0.45 -13.04
N GLY A 52 -27.86 -1.10 -12.03
CA GLY A 52 -27.73 -2.55 -11.97
C GLY A 52 -26.66 -3.08 -12.92
N ASP A 53 -26.89 -4.23 -13.53
CA ASP A 53 -25.95 -4.89 -14.44
C ASP A 53 -25.82 -4.11 -15.75
N VAL A 54 -24.70 -3.41 -15.91
CA VAL A 54 -24.44 -2.56 -17.07
C VAL A 54 -22.96 -2.60 -17.44
N PRO A 55 -22.62 -2.50 -18.74
CA PRO A 55 -21.24 -2.31 -19.15
C PRO A 55 -20.66 -1.04 -18.55
N ILE A 56 -19.40 -1.11 -18.10
CA ILE A 56 -18.63 0.04 -17.62
C ILE A 56 -17.82 0.62 -18.78
N GLU A 57 -17.81 1.94 -18.87
CA GLU A 57 -17.02 2.69 -19.82
C GLU A 57 -15.70 3.14 -19.16
N ILE A 58 -14.58 2.89 -19.84
CA ILE A 58 -13.27 3.45 -19.50
C ILE A 58 -13.14 4.80 -20.20
N TYR A 59 -12.77 5.83 -19.45
CA TYR A 59 -12.49 7.16 -20.00
C TYR A 59 -11.22 7.76 -19.43
N HIS A 60 -10.78 8.84 -20.06
CA HIS A 60 -9.63 9.62 -19.64
C HIS A 60 -10.13 10.90 -18.96
N PRO A 61 -9.90 11.06 -17.65
CA PRO A 61 -10.23 12.29 -16.93
C PRO A 61 -9.56 13.51 -17.55
N GLN A 62 -10.24 14.65 -17.49
CA GLN A 62 -9.76 15.93 -18.05
C GLN A 62 -9.99 17.07 -17.05
N GLY A 63 -9.31 18.21 -17.28
CA GLY A 63 -9.48 19.42 -16.48
C GLY A 63 -9.25 19.18 -14.98
N ASP A 64 -10.14 19.71 -14.15
CA ASP A 64 -10.03 19.66 -12.69
C ASP A 64 -10.02 18.22 -12.14
N GLU A 65 -10.72 17.30 -12.79
CA GLU A 65 -10.73 15.90 -12.38
C GLU A 65 -9.35 15.25 -12.55
N LEU A 66 -8.72 15.46 -13.71
CA LEU A 66 -7.37 14.97 -13.95
C LEU A 66 -6.39 15.54 -12.93
N GLN A 67 -6.50 16.84 -12.64
CA GLN A 67 -5.64 17.50 -11.67
C GLN A 67 -5.78 16.89 -10.27
N ALA A 68 -7.01 16.60 -9.83
CA ALA A 68 -7.26 15.94 -8.55
C ALA A 68 -6.65 14.53 -8.49
N LEU A 69 -6.80 13.75 -9.57
CA LEU A 69 -6.23 12.39 -9.64
C LEU A 69 -4.70 12.39 -9.66
N VAL A 70 -4.08 13.37 -10.31
CA VAL A 70 -2.61 13.52 -10.29
C VAL A 70 -2.11 13.79 -8.87
N VAL A 71 -2.79 14.64 -8.11
CA VAL A 71 -2.45 14.89 -6.70
C VAL A 71 -2.61 13.62 -5.87
N LEU A 72 -3.75 12.94 -5.99
CA LEU A 72 -4.02 11.69 -5.26
C LEU A 72 -2.96 10.62 -5.57
N ARG A 73 -2.59 10.45 -6.83
CA ARG A 73 -1.54 9.50 -7.24
C ARG A 73 -0.18 9.89 -6.65
N ALA A 74 0.17 11.18 -6.67
CA ALA A 74 1.44 11.65 -6.09
C ALA A 74 1.50 11.36 -4.58
N GLU A 75 0.38 11.52 -3.87
CA GLU A 75 0.27 11.17 -2.46
C GLU A 75 0.43 9.67 -2.21
N HIS A 76 -0.21 8.82 -3.02
CA HIS A 76 -0.10 7.38 -2.91
C HIS A 76 1.35 6.90 -3.08
N ILE A 77 2.00 7.34 -4.16
CA ILE A 77 3.40 7.01 -4.43
C ILE A 77 4.31 7.52 -3.29
N ARG A 78 4.01 8.68 -2.70
CA ARG A 78 4.76 9.17 -1.54
C ARG A 78 4.62 8.25 -0.34
N LYS A 79 3.43 7.70 -0.08
CA LYS A 79 3.20 6.76 1.02
C LYS A 79 3.90 5.43 0.78
N GLU A 80 3.84 4.89 -0.43
CA GLU A 80 4.56 3.66 -0.82
C GLU A 80 6.07 3.83 -0.61
N ARG A 81 6.66 4.91 -1.12
CA ARG A 81 8.09 5.20 -0.91
C ARG A 81 8.46 5.38 0.56
N LEU A 82 7.56 5.94 1.38
CA LEU A 82 7.82 6.08 2.81
C LEU A 82 7.85 4.71 3.49
N ALA A 83 6.99 3.78 3.08
CA ALA A 83 6.98 2.41 3.57
C ALA A 83 8.24 1.65 3.13
N GLU A 84 8.64 1.75 1.85
CA GLU A 84 9.90 1.15 1.35
C GLU A 84 11.12 1.70 2.10
N ASN A 85 11.22 3.03 2.22
CA ASN A 85 12.34 3.67 2.93
C ASN A 85 12.37 3.30 4.43
N ALA A 86 11.25 2.95 5.03
CA ALA A 86 11.21 2.50 6.43
C ALA A 86 11.92 1.14 6.59
N GLN A 87 11.75 0.24 5.61
CA GLN A 87 12.47 -1.03 5.58
C GLN A 87 13.97 -0.80 5.36
N ASP A 88 14.35 0.03 4.39
CA ASP A 88 15.76 0.35 4.14
C ASP A 88 16.44 0.97 5.37
N LEU A 89 15.73 1.84 6.10
CA LEU A 89 16.21 2.43 7.35
C LEU A 89 16.39 1.36 8.45
N TYR A 90 15.44 0.44 8.57
CA TYR A 90 15.52 -0.66 9.53
C TYR A 90 16.73 -1.58 9.25
N ASP A 91 16.94 -1.94 7.98
CA ASP A 91 18.06 -2.78 7.55
C ASP A 91 19.41 -2.07 7.80
N ALA A 92 19.48 -0.77 7.50
CA ALA A 92 20.68 0.04 7.76
C ALA A 92 21.00 0.13 9.27
N LEU A 93 20.00 0.37 10.12
CA LEU A 93 20.18 0.40 11.57
C LEU A 93 20.63 -0.96 12.11
N THR A 94 20.05 -2.05 11.60
CA THR A 94 20.45 -3.42 11.96
C THR A 94 21.91 -3.66 11.60
N GLY A 95 22.32 -3.37 10.37
CA GLY A 95 23.71 -3.52 9.94
C GLY A 95 24.70 -2.66 10.73
N MET A 96 24.32 -1.44 11.13
CA MET A 96 25.14 -0.59 12.00
C MET A 96 25.33 -1.22 13.39
N VAL A 97 24.26 -1.73 13.99
CA VAL A 97 24.34 -2.39 15.31
C VAL A 97 25.22 -3.65 15.21
N GLU A 98 25.02 -4.48 14.20
CA GLU A 98 25.85 -5.67 13.94
C GLU A 98 27.33 -5.34 13.75
N ALA A 99 27.65 -4.27 13.03
CA ALA A 99 29.04 -3.83 12.84
C ALA A 99 29.69 -3.31 14.12
N LEU A 100 28.90 -2.75 15.05
CA LEU A 100 29.40 -2.22 16.32
C LEU A 100 29.51 -3.27 17.42
N THR A 101 28.72 -4.34 17.35
CA THR A 101 28.70 -5.41 18.36
C THR A 101 30.08 -6.05 18.63
N PRO A 102 30.93 -6.35 17.61
CA PRO A 102 32.30 -6.85 17.85
C PRO A 102 33.22 -5.87 18.57
N HIS A 103 32.89 -4.58 18.59
CA HIS A 103 33.65 -3.51 19.23
C HIS A 103 33.04 -3.08 20.57
N ALA A 104 32.12 -3.87 21.12
CA ALA A 104 31.54 -3.63 22.42
C ALA A 104 32.62 -3.62 23.52
N THR A 105 32.54 -2.62 24.37
CA THR A 105 33.29 -2.43 25.61
C THR A 105 32.31 -2.44 26.77
N GLU A 106 32.82 -2.60 27.99
CA GLU A 106 31.98 -2.56 29.19
C GLU A 106 31.23 -1.22 29.35
N GLN A 107 31.80 -0.12 28.85
CA GLN A 107 31.20 1.21 28.91
C GLN A 107 30.03 1.42 27.93
N ASN A 108 29.99 0.70 26.80
CA ASN A 108 28.94 0.86 25.77
C ASN A 108 28.06 -0.39 25.60
N ALA A 109 28.27 -1.45 26.36
CA ALA A 109 27.49 -2.69 26.31
C ALA A 109 25.98 -2.45 26.52
N LEU A 110 25.61 -1.56 27.45
CA LEU A 110 24.21 -1.22 27.70
C LEU A 110 23.57 -0.47 26.51
N ILE A 111 24.35 0.35 25.80
CA ILE A 111 23.88 1.09 24.62
C ILE A 111 23.57 0.11 23.48
N LEU A 112 24.46 -0.86 23.24
CA LEU A 112 24.25 -1.90 22.23
C LEU A 112 23.07 -2.82 22.58
N ALA A 113 22.93 -3.22 23.85
CA ALA A 113 21.79 -4.01 24.30
C ALA A 113 20.46 -3.28 24.08
N ASN A 114 20.41 -1.97 24.38
CA ASN A 114 19.23 -1.14 24.12
C ASN A 114 18.95 -1.00 22.62
N ALA A 115 19.98 -0.85 21.78
CA ALA A 115 19.81 -0.77 20.33
C ALA A 115 19.21 -2.06 19.76
N HIS A 116 19.69 -3.23 20.19
CA HIS A 116 19.10 -4.52 19.83
C HIS A 116 17.64 -4.64 20.30
N ALA A 117 17.33 -4.21 21.52
CA ALA A 117 15.96 -4.26 22.04
C ALA A 117 15.00 -3.34 21.26
N VAL A 118 15.46 -2.17 20.80
CA VAL A 118 14.67 -1.26 19.96
C VAL A 118 14.42 -1.88 18.58
N LEU A 119 15.45 -2.46 17.94
CA LEU A 119 15.29 -3.15 16.65
C LEU A 119 14.29 -4.31 16.75
N ALA A 120 14.38 -5.13 17.80
CA ALA A 120 13.43 -6.21 18.04
C ALA A 120 11.98 -5.71 18.12
N ARG A 121 11.74 -4.61 18.84
CA ARG A 121 10.40 -4.00 18.94
C ARG A 121 9.87 -3.49 17.60
N ILE A 122 10.73 -2.84 16.80
CA ILE A 122 10.33 -2.34 15.47
C ILE A 122 9.93 -3.52 14.57
N ASN A 123 10.64 -4.64 14.66
CA ASN A 123 10.33 -5.85 13.91
C ASN A 123 9.03 -6.54 14.39
N ASP A 124 8.80 -6.58 15.70
CA ASP A 124 7.57 -7.15 16.27
C ASP A 124 6.35 -6.31 15.89
N ASP A 125 6.45 -4.98 15.91
CA ASP A 125 5.37 -4.08 15.48
C ASP A 125 5.06 -4.21 13.97
N ALA A 126 6.05 -4.59 13.14
CA ALA A 126 5.84 -4.89 11.72
C ALA A 126 5.09 -6.20 11.47
N THR A 127 4.96 -7.08 12.47
CA THR A 127 4.24 -8.37 12.39
C THR A 127 2.81 -8.33 12.93
N LEU A 128 2.36 -7.22 13.49
CA LEU A 128 0.96 -7.06 13.88
C LEU A 128 0.11 -6.75 12.64
N PRO A 129 -0.91 -7.55 12.31
CA PRO A 129 -1.82 -7.23 11.21
C PRO A 129 -2.48 -5.89 11.51
N ALA A 130 -2.50 -5.00 10.52
CA ALA A 130 -3.18 -3.72 10.60
C ALA A 130 -4.61 -3.96 11.11
N ALA A 131 -4.93 -3.39 12.28
CA ALA A 131 -6.26 -3.49 12.85
C ALA A 131 -7.29 -3.00 11.82
N ASN A 132 -8.17 -3.89 11.41
CA ASN A 132 -9.20 -3.63 10.41
C ASN A 132 -10.19 -2.59 10.98
N PRO A 133 -10.28 -1.36 10.44
CA PRO A 133 -11.19 -0.35 10.95
C PRO A 133 -12.52 -0.48 10.20
N GLY A 134 -13.31 -1.50 10.52
CA GLY A 134 -14.61 -1.68 9.88
C GLY A 134 -15.25 -3.03 10.14
N ALA A 135 -15.85 -3.18 11.32
CA ALA A 135 -16.97 -4.09 11.56
C ALA A 135 -18.18 -3.24 11.95
#